data_AF-A0A835HTV1-F1
#
_entry.id   AF-A0A835HTV1-F1
#
_cell.length_a   1.000
_cell.length_b   1.000
_cell.length_c   1.000
_cell.angle_alpha   90.00
_cell.angle_beta   90.00
_cell.angle_gamma   90.00
#
_symmetry.space_group_name_H-M   'P 1'
#
loop_
_entity.id
_entity.type
_entity.pdbx_description
1 polymer ?
#
loop_
_entity_poly.entity_id
_entity_poly.type
_entity_poly.pdbx_seq_one_letter_code
_entity_poly.pdbx_strand_id
1 'polypeptide(L)'
;MSPSLQVSASSGSNDQGKVSSVLPMSSGSEGDPQYVVIDERKKRRMISNRESARRSRMRKQQHLDELINKVEQLKKENVEILQRVNATSQVYVNVESENSILRAQMSELSDRLLSLNSVLHVVEEVSGFSMDIPEIPDPLLKPWQLPCPSLPITASSSMFKF
;
A
#
# COMPACT_ATOMS: atom_id res chain seq x y z
N MET A 1 -21.62 -15.64 5.46
CA MET A 1 -22.62 -15.02 6.34
C MET A 1 -22.06 -13.67 6.75
N SER A 2 -22.56 -12.58 6.17
CA SER A 2 -22.08 -11.21 6.41
C SER A 2 -23.24 -10.41 7.00
N PRO A 3 -23.05 -9.55 8.03
CA PRO A 3 -24.17 -8.80 8.60
C PRO A 3 -24.44 -7.54 7.78
N SER A 4 -25.71 -7.36 7.41
CA SER A 4 -26.27 -6.17 6.79
C SER A 4 -26.38 -5.03 7.82
N LEU A 5 -25.82 -3.86 7.52
CA LEU A 5 -26.04 -2.64 8.30
C LEU A 5 -27.32 -1.97 7.79
N GLN A 6 -28.41 -2.06 8.56
CA GLN A 6 -29.59 -1.23 8.39
C GLN A 6 -29.32 0.17 8.98
N VAL A 7 -29.45 1.20 8.15
CA VAL A 7 -29.46 2.60 8.60
C VAL A 7 -30.91 2.99 8.84
N SER A 8 -31.30 3.08 10.11
CA SER A 8 -32.61 3.59 10.53
C SER A 8 -32.60 5.13 10.50
N ALA A 9 -33.44 5.71 9.65
CA ALA A 9 -33.71 7.15 9.66
C ALA A 9 -34.45 7.52 10.95
N SER A 10 -33.81 8.30 11.82
CA SER A 10 -34.43 8.85 13.02
C SER A 10 -35.08 10.19 12.65
N SER A 11 -36.40 10.16 12.55
CA SER A 11 -37.25 11.35 12.37
C SER A 11 -37.33 12.10 13.69
N GLY A 12 -36.65 13.24 13.79
CA GLY A 12 -36.72 14.15 14.93
C GLY A 12 -37.67 15.31 14.63
N SER A 13 -38.93 15.19 15.06
CA SER A 13 -39.92 16.27 15.06
C SER A 13 -39.94 17.02 16.40
N ASN A 14 -40.24 18.31 16.28
CA ASN A 14 -40.77 19.24 17.29
C ASN A 14 -39.79 19.84 18.30
N ASP A 15 -39.41 21.10 18.02
CA ASP A 15 -39.39 22.12 19.06
C ASP A 15 -40.31 23.28 18.64
N GLN A 16 -41.42 23.41 19.35
CA GLN A 16 -42.42 24.47 19.15
C GLN A 16 -41.90 25.76 19.78
N GLY A 17 -41.10 26.51 19.03
CA GLY A 17 -40.83 27.91 19.33
C GLY A 17 -42.06 28.75 19.03
N LYS A 18 -42.93 28.95 20.04
CA LYS A 18 -44.02 29.94 20.04
C LYS A 18 -43.43 31.34 19.92
N VAL A 19 -43.15 31.79 18.70
CA VAL A 19 -42.86 33.20 18.41
C VAL A 19 -44.18 33.95 18.32
N SER A 20 -44.48 34.66 19.41
CA SER A 20 -45.54 35.66 19.49
C SER A 20 -45.44 36.60 18.27
N SER A 21 -46.40 36.47 17.35
CA SER A 21 -46.57 37.37 16.21
C SER A 21 -47.05 38.72 16.70
N VAL A 22 -46.13 39.58 17.11
CA VAL A 22 -46.39 41.02 17.21
C VAL A 22 -46.30 41.57 15.81
N LEU A 23 -47.46 41.72 15.16
CA LEU A 23 -47.59 42.52 13.94
C LEU A 23 -47.20 43.96 14.28
N PRO A 24 -46.30 44.62 13.54
CA PRO A 24 -46.20 46.06 13.63
C PRO A 24 -47.44 46.66 12.96
N MET A 25 -48.20 47.41 13.75
CA MET A 25 -49.25 48.30 13.24
C MET A 25 -48.69 49.12 12.08
N SER A 26 -49.32 48.98 10.92
CA SER A 26 -49.14 49.90 9.82
C SER A 26 -49.71 51.25 10.26
N SER A 27 -48.83 52.15 10.68
CA SER A 27 -49.12 53.57 10.80
C SER A 27 -48.07 54.28 9.98
N GLY A 28 -48.49 54.79 8.82
CA GLY A 28 -47.66 55.56 7.92
C GLY A 28 -47.02 56.71 8.69
N SER A 29 -45.71 56.60 8.90
CA SER A 29 -44.90 57.65 9.47
C SER A 29 -43.62 57.64 8.67
N GLU A 30 -43.32 58.78 8.07
CA GLU A 30 -42.10 59.03 7.30
C GLU A 30 -40.91 58.42 8.04
N GLY A 31 -40.27 57.45 7.39
CA GLY A 31 -39.29 56.59 8.04
C GLY A 31 -38.11 57.42 8.52
N ASP A 32 -37.86 57.39 9.83
CA ASP A 32 -36.62 57.87 10.41
C ASP A 32 -35.45 57.25 9.61
N PRO A 33 -34.55 58.06 9.01
CA PRO A 33 -33.44 57.58 8.18
C PRO A 33 -32.62 56.47 8.84
N GLN A 34 -32.54 56.48 10.18
CA GLN A 34 -31.84 55.49 10.97
C GLN A 34 -32.47 54.08 10.89
N TYR A 35 -33.79 53.98 10.74
CA TYR A 35 -34.51 52.71 10.68
C TYR A 35 -34.33 52.01 9.32
N VAL A 36 -34.31 52.78 8.23
CA VAL A 36 -34.09 52.26 6.86
C VAL A 36 -32.68 51.67 6.72
N VAL A 37 -31.67 52.35 7.27
CA VAL A 37 -30.28 51.88 7.27
C VAL A 37 -30.10 50.57 8.06
N ILE A 38 -30.82 50.42 9.19
CA ILE A 38 -30.79 49.18 9.99
C ILE A 38 -31.39 48.00 9.22
N ASP A 39 -32.51 48.21 8.52
CA ASP A 39 -33.17 47.15 7.76
C ASP A 39 -32.37 46.72 6.53
N GLU A 40 -31.76 47.67 5.81
CA GLU A 40 -30.79 47.35 4.76
C GLU A 40 -29.61 46.53 5.28
N ARG A 41 -29.03 46.92 6.43
CA ARG A 41 -27.93 46.18 7.06
C ARG A 41 -28.36 44.77 7.46
N LYS A 42 -29.60 44.60 7.94
CA LYS A 42 -30.17 43.28 8.26
C LYS A 42 -30.32 42.44 7.00
N LYS A 43 -30.88 42.98 5.92
CA LYS A 43 -31.01 42.30 4.63
C LYS A 43 -29.65 41.87 4.06
N ARG A 44 -28.65 42.75 4.08
CA ARG A 44 -27.26 42.42 3.66
C ARG A 44 -26.66 41.29 4.50
N ARG A 45 -26.86 41.30 5.82
CA ARG A 45 -26.40 40.22 6.72
C ARG A 45 -27.10 38.90 6.43
N MET A 46 -28.41 38.89 6.16
CA MET A 46 -29.13 37.67 5.81
C MET A 46 -28.61 37.05 4.51
N ILE A 47 -28.34 37.87 3.49
CA ILE A 47 -27.78 37.40 2.22
C ILE A 47 -26.36 36.86 2.42
N SER A 48 -25.49 37.62 3.09
CA SER A 48 -24.10 37.20 3.36
C SER A 48 -24.01 35.94 4.21
N ASN A 49 -24.84 35.81 5.26
CA ASN A 49 -24.88 34.61 6.09
C ASN A 49 -25.42 33.40 5.33
N ARG A 50 -26.45 33.59 4.51
CA ARG A 50 -26.97 32.54 3.63
C ARG A 50 -25.89 32.04 2.69
N GLU A 51 -25.15 32.96 2.09
CA GLU A 51 -24.05 32.61 1.20
C GLU A 51 -22.90 31.91 1.94
N SER A 52 -22.50 32.40 3.11
CA SER A 52 -21.43 31.79 3.90
C SER A 52 -21.80 30.40 4.40
N ALA A 53 -23.05 30.18 4.81
CA ALA A 53 -23.58 28.87 5.17
C ALA A 53 -23.56 27.90 3.96
N ARG A 54 -23.96 28.38 2.76
CA ARG A 54 -23.87 27.58 1.52
C ARG A 54 -22.43 27.20 1.21
N ARG A 55 -21.50 28.15 1.24
CA ARG A 55 -20.06 27.91 1.00
C ARG A 55 -19.46 26.96 2.04
N SER A 56 -19.89 27.05 3.30
CA SER A 56 -19.46 26.14 4.36
C SER A 56 -19.93 24.71 4.10
N ARG A 57 -21.21 24.53 3.74
CA ARG A 57 -21.76 23.21 3.35
C ARG A 57 -21.04 22.64 2.14
N MET A 58 -20.80 23.45 1.10
CA MET A 58 -20.07 23.02 -0.08
C MET A 58 -18.65 22.53 0.25
N ARG A 59 -17.88 23.29 1.05
CA ARG A 59 -16.53 22.88 1.46
C ARG A 59 -16.52 21.57 2.23
N LYS A 60 -17.49 21.37 3.13
CA LYS A 60 -17.65 20.11 3.86
C LYS A 60 -18.00 18.94 2.93
N GLN A 61 -18.85 19.17 1.93
CA GLN A 61 -19.18 18.16 0.94
C GLN A 61 -17.95 17.77 0.10
N GLN A 62 -17.20 18.76 -0.41
CA GLN A 62 -15.97 18.53 -1.16
C GLN A 62 -14.96 17.70 -0.36
N HIS A 63 -14.73 18.04 0.90
CA HIS A 63 -13.84 17.27 1.77
C HIS A 63 -14.34 15.84 1.99
N LEU A 64 -15.66 15.63 2.10
CA LEU A 64 -16.22 14.28 2.22
C LEU A 64 -15.98 13.47 0.95
N ASP A 65 -16.23 14.07 -0.22
CA ASP A 65 -16.02 13.44 -1.53
C ASP A 65 -14.53 13.10 -1.75
N GLU A 66 -13.62 14.01 -1.39
CA GLU A 66 -12.17 13.78 -1.41
C GLU A 66 -11.78 12.59 -0.52
N LEU A 67 -12.34 12.50 0.69
CA LEU A 67 -12.05 11.41 1.60
C LEU A 67 -12.58 10.07 1.08
N ILE A 68 -13.78 10.05 0.49
CA ILE A 68 -14.36 8.86 -0.15
C ILE A 68 -13.45 8.40 -1.30
N ASN A 69 -13.07 9.31 -2.19
CA ASN A 69 -12.16 9.00 -3.30
C ASN A 69 -10.82 8.45 -2.79
N LYS A 70 -10.28 9.02 -1.70
CA LYS A 70 -9.02 8.53 -1.13
C LYS A 70 -9.15 7.11 -0.56
N VAL A 71 -10.27 6.81 0.10
CA VAL A 71 -10.55 5.45 0.60
C VAL A 71 -10.68 4.46 -0.55
N GLU A 72 -11.38 4.81 -1.63
CA GLU A 72 -11.52 3.97 -2.82
C GLU A 72 -10.18 3.72 -3.51
N GLN A 73 -9.37 4.77 -3.67
CA GLN A 73 -8.02 4.65 -4.21
C GLN A 73 -7.15 3.72 -3.36
N LEU A 74 -7.13 3.92 -2.03
CA LEU A 74 -6.34 3.07 -1.12
C LEU A 74 -6.81 1.61 -1.14
N LYS A 75 -8.12 1.36 -1.27
CA LYS A 75 -8.64 0.00 -1.42
C LYS A 75 -8.15 -0.64 -2.71
N LYS A 76 -8.17 0.09 -3.83
CA LYS A 76 -7.64 -0.39 -5.11
C LYS A 76 -6.14 -0.70 -5.01
N GLU A 77 -5.35 0.23 -4.47
CA GLU A 77 -3.90 0.05 -4.28
C GLU A 77 -3.60 -1.15 -3.38
N ASN A 78 -4.39 -1.38 -2.32
CA ASN A 78 -4.24 -2.53 -1.43
C ASN A 78 -4.46 -3.86 -2.18
N VAL A 79 -5.52 -3.94 -3.00
CA VAL A 79 -5.78 -5.12 -3.84
C VAL A 79 -4.64 -5.37 -4.83
N GLU A 80 -4.13 -4.33 -5.48
CA GLU A 80 -3.01 -4.44 -6.42
C GLU A 80 -1.71 -4.88 -5.73
N ILE A 81 -1.43 -4.37 -4.52
CA ILE A 81 -0.29 -4.82 -3.71
C ILE A 81 -0.44 -6.29 -3.36
N LEU A 82 -1.62 -6.71 -2.89
CA LEU A 82 -1.88 -8.11 -2.52
C LEU A 82 -1.70 -9.06 -3.71
N GLN A 83 -2.19 -8.68 -4.89
CA GLN A 83 -2.00 -9.44 -6.12
C GLN A 83 -0.52 -9.60 -6.47
N ARG A 84 0.27 -8.51 -6.37
CA ARG A 84 1.71 -8.57 -6.61
C ARG A 84 2.43 -9.46 -5.60
N VAL A 85 2.12 -9.34 -4.33
CA VAL A 85 2.68 -10.19 -3.27
C VAL A 85 2.40 -11.66 -3.55
N ASN A 86 1.16 -12.00 -3.90
CA ASN A 86 0.78 -13.39 -4.21
C ASN A 86 1.52 -13.91 -5.44
N ALA A 87 1.62 -13.12 -6.51
CA ALA A 87 2.34 -13.50 -7.71
C ALA A 87 3.84 -13.74 -7.42
N THR A 88 4.49 -12.82 -6.70
CA THR A 88 5.89 -12.99 -6.29
C THR A 88 6.09 -14.18 -5.36
N SER A 89 5.16 -14.43 -4.43
CA SER A 89 5.21 -15.58 -3.54
C SER A 89 5.14 -16.90 -4.33
N GLN A 90 4.30 -16.99 -5.35
CA GLN A 90 4.22 -18.17 -6.21
C GLN A 90 5.52 -18.42 -6.96
N VAL A 91 6.12 -17.37 -7.54
CA VAL A 91 7.42 -17.47 -8.21
C VAL A 91 8.51 -17.90 -7.23
N TYR A 92 8.52 -17.34 -6.02
CA TYR A 92 9.47 -17.71 -4.98
C TYR A 92 9.37 -19.19 -4.62
N VAL A 93 8.17 -19.74 -4.40
CA VAL A 93 7.97 -21.17 -4.12
C VAL A 93 8.50 -22.05 -5.26
N ASN A 94 8.26 -21.65 -6.51
CA ASN A 94 8.77 -22.40 -7.67
C ASN A 94 10.31 -22.41 -7.68
N VAL A 95 10.95 -21.25 -7.53
CA VAL A 95 12.41 -21.12 -7.50
C VAL A 95 13.01 -21.90 -6.32
N GLU A 96 12.38 -21.87 -5.14
CA GLU A 96 12.82 -22.64 -3.99
C GLU A 96 12.73 -24.15 -4.24
N SER A 97 11.68 -24.61 -4.92
CA SER A 97 11.55 -26.02 -5.30
C SER A 97 12.65 -26.47 -6.28
N GLU A 98 12.97 -25.65 -7.28
CA GLU A 98 14.08 -25.89 -8.21
C GLU A 98 15.43 -25.89 -7.47
N ASN A 99 15.63 -24.96 -6.54
CA ASN A 99 16.82 -24.90 -5.70
C ASN A 99 16.99 -26.18 -4.87
N SER A 100 15.90 -26.67 -4.27
CA SER A 100 15.90 -27.93 -3.51
C SER A 100 16.28 -29.13 -4.39
N ILE A 101 15.77 -29.19 -5.62
CA ILE A 101 16.11 -30.27 -6.57
C ILE A 101 17.60 -30.20 -6.92
N LEU A 102 18.12 -29.02 -7.26
CA LEU A 102 19.52 -28.82 -7.60
C LEU A 102 20.45 -29.17 -6.44
N ARG A 103 20.08 -28.83 -5.20
CA ARG A 103 20.84 -29.22 -4.00
C ARG A 103 20.86 -30.73 -3.79
N ALA A 104 19.73 -31.41 -4.01
CA ALA A 104 19.66 -32.86 -3.92
C ALA A 104 20.53 -33.55 -4.99
N GLN A 105 20.46 -33.08 -6.23
CA GLN A 105 21.31 -33.57 -7.32
C GLN A 105 22.79 -33.33 -7.04
N MET A 106 23.15 -32.16 -6.52
CA MET A 106 24.52 -31.86 -6.11
C MET A 106 25.01 -32.83 -5.03
N SER A 107 24.20 -33.05 -3.98
CA SER A 107 24.53 -34.02 -2.92
C SER A 107 24.77 -35.42 -3.49
N GLU A 108 23.88 -35.90 -4.37
CA GLU A 108 24.03 -37.22 -4.98
C GLU A 108 25.33 -37.36 -5.79
N LEU A 109 25.66 -36.34 -6.59
CA LEU A 109 26.89 -36.34 -7.39
C LEU A 109 28.13 -36.25 -6.51
N SER A 110 28.10 -35.44 -5.45
CA SER A 110 29.17 -35.35 -4.45
C SER A 110 29.38 -36.70 -3.76
N ASP A 111 28.32 -37.38 -3.33
CA ASP A 111 28.40 -38.69 -2.67
C ASP A 111 28.99 -39.75 -3.61
N ARG A 112 28.54 -39.78 -4.88
CA ARG A 112 29.09 -40.68 -5.90
C ARG A 112 30.59 -40.44 -6.12
N LEU A 113 31.00 -39.17 -6.18
CA LEU A 113 32.40 -38.83 -6.40
C LEU A 113 33.27 -39.16 -5.18
N LEU A 114 32.79 -38.88 -3.96
CA LEU A 114 33.47 -39.31 -2.73
C LEU A 114 33.61 -40.84 -2.66
N SER A 115 32.60 -41.59 -3.07
CA SER A 115 32.69 -43.05 -3.18
C SER A 115 33.76 -43.49 -4.19
N LEU A 116 33.88 -42.82 -5.34
CA LEU A 116 34.93 -43.12 -6.32
C LEU A 116 36.33 -42.75 -5.78
N ASN A 117 36.46 -41.59 -5.13
CA ASN A 117 37.70 -41.18 -4.47
C ASN A 117 38.14 -42.20 -3.41
N SER A 118 37.19 -42.74 -2.63
CA SER A 118 37.48 -43.80 -1.66
C SER A 118 37.99 -45.08 -2.32
N VAL A 119 37.38 -45.52 -3.43
CA VAL A 119 37.88 -46.67 -4.20
C VAL A 119 39.29 -46.40 -4.72
N LEU A 120 39.57 -45.19 -5.19
CA LEU A 120 40.87 -44.82 -5.72
C LEU A 120 41.94 -44.85 -4.62
N HIS A 121 41.65 -44.36 -3.41
CA HIS A 121 42.56 -44.51 -2.26
C HIS A 121 42.90 -45.98 -1.97
N VAL A 122 41.92 -46.89 -2.03
CA VAL A 122 42.19 -48.34 -1.87
C VAL A 122 43.11 -48.87 -2.98
N VAL A 123 42.93 -48.40 -4.22
CA VAL A 123 43.80 -48.79 -5.34
C VAL A 123 45.21 -48.23 -5.19
N GLU A 124 45.36 -47.00 -4.72
CA GLU A 124 46.66 -46.38 -4.38
C GLU A 124 47.40 -47.21 -3.32
N GLU A 125 46.71 -47.63 -2.26
CA GLU A 125 47.27 -48.51 -1.22
C GLU A 125 47.75 -49.86 -1.77
N VAL A 126 46.97 -50.48 -2.67
CA VAL A 126 47.29 -51.80 -3.25
C VAL A 126 48.39 -51.72 -4.32
N SER A 127 48.39 -50.66 -5.13
CA SER A 127 49.32 -50.50 -6.25
C SER A 127 50.65 -49.85 -5.85
N GLY A 128 50.69 -49.17 -4.69
CA GLY A 128 51.84 -48.39 -4.23
C GLY A 128 52.12 -47.14 -5.09
N PHE A 129 51.20 -46.79 -5.99
CA PHE A 129 51.32 -45.67 -6.91
C PHE A 129 50.52 -44.49 -6.36
N SER A 130 51.20 -43.39 -6.03
CA SER A 130 50.51 -42.23 -5.46
C SER A 130 49.61 -41.55 -6.50
N MET A 131 48.38 -41.22 -6.11
CA MET A 131 47.39 -40.56 -6.96
C MET A 131 46.90 -39.25 -6.33
N ASP A 132 46.96 -38.14 -7.07
CA ASP A 132 46.43 -36.84 -6.62
C ASP A 132 44.90 -36.82 -6.69
N ILE A 133 44.22 -37.14 -5.59
CA ILE A 133 42.76 -37.13 -5.49
C ILE A 133 42.25 -35.74 -5.04
N PRO A 134 41.39 -35.05 -5.80
CA PRO A 134 40.83 -33.77 -5.39
C PRO A 134 39.81 -33.88 -4.25
N GLU A 135 39.98 -33.10 -3.18
CA GLU A 135 38.95 -32.86 -2.16
C GLU A 135 37.91 -31.86 -2.67
N ILE A 136 36.63 -32.22 -2.63
CA ILE A 136 35.54 -31.32 -3.00
C ILE A 136 35.03 -30.61 -1.74
N PRO A 137 35.05 -29.26 -1.69
CA PRO A 137 34.47 -28.50 -0.59
C PRO A 137 32.94 -28.72 -0.50
N ASP A 138 32.41 -28.88 0.71
CA ASP A 138 30.97 -29.01 0.95
C ASP A 138 30.21 -27.74 0.48
N PRO A 139 29.35 -27.84 -0.56
CA PRO A 139 28.59 -26.72 -1.08
C PRO A 139 27.60 -26.11 -0.09
N LEU A 140 27.20 -26.86 0.96
CA LEU A 140 26.23 -26.41 1.97
C LEU A 140 26.83 -25.40 2.94
N LEU A 141 28.16 -25.34 3.06
CA LEU A 141 28.82 -24.39 3.96
C LEU A 141 28.69 -22.94 3.48
N LYS A 142 28.56 -22.70 2.17
CA LYS A 142 28.59 -21.36 1.56
C LYS A 142 27.68 -21.24 0.31
N PRO A 143 26.35 -21.33 0.47
CA PRO A 143 25.39 -21.36 -0.65
C PRO A 143 25.41 -20.13 -1.57
N TRP A 144 26.08 -19.04 -1.18
CA TRP A 144 26.17 -17.79 -1.94
C TRP A 144 27.59 -17.37 -2.32
N GLN A 145 28.60 -18.23 -2.10
CA GLN A 145 29.95 -17.96 -2.60
C GLN A 145 30.09 -18.63 -3.97
N LEU A 146 29.85 -17.85 -5.03
CA LEU A 146 30.17 -18.28 -6.39
C LEU A 146 31.69 -18.51 -6.49
N PRO A 147 32.17 -19.62 -7.09
CA PRO A 147 33.61 -19.88 -7.28
C PRO A 147 34.33 -18.89 -8.21
N CYS A 148 33.64 -17.87 -8.71
CA CYS A 148 34.15 -16.91 -9.67
C CYS A 148 34.43 -15.57 -8.95
N PRO A 149 35.56 -14.90 -9.19
CA PRO A 149 35.76 -13.54 -8.70
C PRO A 149 34.64 -12.66 -9.27
N SER A 150 33.90 -11.99 -8.38
CA SER A 150 32.89 -11.02 -8.78
C SER A 150 33.58 -9.95 -9.62
N LEU A 151 33.38 -9.97 -10.93
CA LEU A 151 33.82 -8.88 -11.78
C LEU A 151 33.12 -7.62 -11.28
N PRO A 152 33.86 -6.54 -10.97
CA PRO A 152 33.23 -5.31 -10.51
C PRO A 152 32.23 -4.86 -11.57
N ILE A 153 30.98 -4.66 -11.16
CA ILE A 153 29.95 -4.05 -12.00
C ILE A 153 30.42 -2.63 -12.26
N THR A 154 31.12 -2.42 -13.37
CA THR A 154 31.46 -1.09 -13.87
C THR A 154 30.15 -0.46 -14.31
N ALA A 155 29.55 0.35 -13.42
CA ALA A 155 28.42 1.19 -13.79
C ALA A 155 28.85 2.04 -14.99
N SER A 156 28.28 1.76 -16.16
CA SER A 156 28.50 2.56 -17.37
C SER A 156 27.96 3.95 -17.10
N SER A 157 28.87 4.91 -16.87
CA SER A 157 28.61 6.31 -16.52
C SER A 157 27.96 7.12 -17.66
N SER A 158 27.32 6.47 -18.63
CA SER A 158 26.86 7.12 -19.88
C SER A 158 25.35 7.37 -19.96
N MET A 159 24.56 7.10 -18.92
CA MET A 159 23.09 7.28 -18.98
C MET A 159 22.52 8.66 -18.59
N PHE A 160 23.34 9.63 -18.21
CA PHE A 160 22.85 10.99 -17.93
C PHE A 160 23.64 12.04 -18.72
N LYS A 161 23.23 12.23 -19.97
CA LYS A 161 23.45 13.51 -20.68
C LYS A 161 22.11 14.26 -20.65
N PHE A 162 22.04 15.29 -19.80
CA PHE A 162 21.11 16.40 -19.95
C PHE A 162 21.82 17.52 -20.72
#